data_AF-A0A1G0ZNJ2-F1
#
_entry.id   AF-A0A1G0ZNJ2-F1
#
_cell.length_a   1.000
_cell.length_b   1.000
_cell.length_c   1.000
_cell.angle_alpha   90.00
_cell.angle_beta   90.00
_cell.angle_gamma   90.00
#
_symmetry.space_group_name_H-M   'P 1'
#
loop_
_entity.id
_entity.type
_entity.pdbx_description
1 polymer ?
#
loop_
_entity_poly.entity_id
_entity_poly.type
_entity_poly.pdbx_seq_one_letter_code
_entity_poly.pdbx_strand_id
1 'polypeptide(L)'
;MPGNFIFRTAMLSIAVLFLAGCFFTKETFVPVKYYDIGNPDPSKFSKISLKAGAFTVTGPYKQEMVYRSEKNELIKEPYSRWAIAPDVMLRRYLKMAFADGKGKVEYTVTGNILAFEADLARKEAVLTVEYRITPSLPANSAYVEKTSTFRKKMDESEAEAFAGAMAGAVSDFAESIAADAIK
;
A
#
# COMPACT_ATOMS: atom_id res chain seq x y z
N MET A 1 15.46 41.41 60.45
CA MET A 1 16.03 40.71 59.27
C MET A 1 15.09 39.59 58.84
N PRO A 2 14.12 39.83 57.92
CA PRO A 2 13.15 38.81 57.47
C PRO A 2 13.44 38.21 56.08
N GLY A 3 14.52 38.63 55.41
CA GLY A 3 14.80 38.29 54.00
C GLY A 3 15.20 36.84 53.71
N ASN A 4 15.59 36.05 54.72
CA ASN A 4 16.09 34.68 54.51
C ASN A 4 14.98 33.62 54.39
N PHE A 5 13.75 33.91 54.79
CA PHE A 5 12.67 32.91 54.77
C PHE A 5 11.98 32.82 53.41
N ILE A 6 11.75 33.96 52.76
CA ILE A 6 11.10 34.05 51.43
C ILE A 6 12.02 33.51 50.33
N PHE A 7 13.33 33.72 50.44
CA PHE A 7 14.30 33.21 49.47
C PHE A 7 14.43 31.67 49.54
N ARG A 8 14.30 31.08 50.74
CA ARG A 8 14.38 29.63 50.94
C ARG A 8 13.14 28.89 50.45
N THR A 9 11.94 29.46 50.59
CA THR A 9 10.70 28.86 50.07
C THR A 9 10.62 28.96 48.55
N ALA A 10 11.05 30.07 47.95
CA ALA A 10 11.09 30.22 46.49
C ALA A 10 12.05 29.22 45.83
N MET A 11 13.21 28.95 46.44
CA MET A 11 14.21 28.01 45.91
C MET A 11 13.73 26.55 45.98
N LEU A 12 12.95 26.19 47.02
CA LEU A 12 12.38 24.86 47.18
C LEU A 12 11.27 24.58 46.13
N SER A 13 10.43 25.58 45.83
CA SER A 13 9.37 25.46 44.82
C SER A 13 9.91 25.26 43.41
N ILE A 14 11.03 25.91 43.06
CA ILE A 14 11.70 25.73 41.76
C ILE A 14 12.29 24.32 41.66
N ALA A 15 12.90 23.80 42.74
CA ALA A 15 13.44 22.43 42.75
C ALA A 15 12.35 21.36 42.55
N VAL A 16 11.14 21.57 43.10
CA VAL A 16 10.00 20.66 42.89
C VAL A 16 9.50 20.70 41.44
N LEU A 17 9.49 21.86 40.78
CA LEU A 17 9.10 21.99 39.37
C LEU A 17 10.09 21.30 38.42
N PHE A 18 11.40 21.33 38.72
CA PHE A 18 12.41 20.62 37.94
C PHE A 18 12.36 19.10 38.13
N LEU A 19 11.93 18.60 39.30
CA LEU A 19 11.79 17.15 39.55
C LEU A 19 10.50 16.56 38.98
N ALA A 20 9.44 17.36 38.79
CA ALA A 20 8.20 16.92 38.15
C ALA A 20 8.32 16.75 36.62
N GLY A 21 9.33 17.36 35.99
CA GLY A 21 9.53 17.30 34.55
C GLY A 21 9.96 15.93 34.00
N CYS A 22 10.45 15.01 34.83
CA CYS A 22 10.94 13.70 34.37
C CYS A 22 9.87 12.60 34.31
N PHE A 23 8.66 12.82 34.82
CA PHE A 23 7.61 11.77 34.82
C PHE A 23 6.75 11.74 33.54
N PHE A 24 6.85 12.73 32.67
CA PHE A 24 5.93 12.92 31.54
C PHE A 24 6.44 12.46 30.16
N THR A 25 7.64 11.88 30.05
CA THR A 25 8.23 11.50 28.75
C THR A 25 8.35 9.99 28.53
N LYS A 26 7.46 9.17 29.11
CA LYS A 26 7.30 7.78 28.66
C LYS A 26 6.51 7.78 27.35
N GLU A 27 7.19 8.13 26.27
CA GLU A 27 6.69 7.89 24.92
C GLU A 27 6.54 6.37 24.76
N THR A 28 5.30 5.90 24.64
CA THR A 28 5.00 4.48 24.44
C THR A 28 5.58 4.06 23.10
N PHE A 29 6.57 3.17 23.11
CA PHE A 29 7.12 2.61 21.88
C PHE A 29 6.04 1.85 21.12
N VAL A 30 5.74 2.30 19.90
CA VAL A 30 4.84 1.61 18.97
C VAL A 30 5.70 0.93 17.89
N PRO A 31 5.75 -0.40 17.85
CA PRO A 31 6.52 -1.11 16.81
C PRO A 31 5.89 -0.88 15.43
N VAL A 32 6.73 -0.65 14.43
CA VAL A 32 6.30 -0.57 13.03
C VAL A 32 5.96 -1.97 12.53
N LYS A 33 4.74 -2.16 12.04
CA LYS A 33 4.27 -3.39 11.40
C LYS A 33 4.42 -3.30 9.89
N TYR A 34 4.78 -4.41 9.27
CA TYR A 34 4.96 -4.52 7.82
C TYR A 34 3.97 -5.50 7.22
N TYR A 35 3.37 -5.11 6.10
CA TYR A 35 2.31 -5.84 5.41
C TYR A 35 2.68 -6.09 3.95
N ASP A 36 2.25 -7.21 3.39
CA ASP A 36 2.40 -7.57 1.97
C ASP A 36 1.02 -7.96 1.41
N ILE A 37 0.89 -8.01 0.10
CA ILE A 37 -0.33 -8.42 -0.62
C ILE A 37 -0.42 -9.93 -0.82
N GLY A 38 0.42 -10.70 -0.13
CA GLY A 38 0.43 -12.15 -0.16
C GLY A 38 0.96 -12.74 -1.48
N ASN A 39 0.66 -14.02 -1.69
CA ASN A 39 1.09 -14.78 -2.86
C ASN A 39 -0.13 -15.27 -3.65
N PRO A 40 -0.13 -15.14 -4.98
CA PRO A 40 -1.18 -15.70 -5.82
C PRO A 40 -1.05 -17.22 -5.94
N ASP A 41 -2.15 -17.86 -6.35
CA ASP A 41 -2.15 -19.24 -6.85
C ASP A 41 -1.86 -19.25 -8.37
N PRO A 42 -0.69 -19.72 -8.83
CA PRO A 42 -0.31 -19.70 -10.24
C PRO A 42 -1.15 -20.64 -11.10
N SER A 43 -1.76 -21.68 -10.51
CA SER A 43 -2.53 -22.66 -11.26
C SER A 43 -3.75 -22.03 -11.97
N LYS A 44 -4.29 -20.95 -11.39
CA LYS A 44 -5.40 -20.15 -11.93
C LYS A 44 -5.09 -19.51 -13.29
N PHE A 45 -3.82 -19.22 -13.56
CA PHE A 45 -3.40 -18.46 -14.75
C PHE A 45 -2.56 -19.29 -15.74
N SER A 46 -2.47 -20.60 -15.54
CA SER A 46 -1.64 -21.53 -16.32
C SER A 46 -1.86 -21.51 -17.85
N LYS A 47 -3.02 -21.02 -18.33
CA LYS A 47 -3.35 -20.93 -19.76
C LYS A 47 -2.77 -19.70 -20.47
N ILE A 48 -2.22 -18.74 -19.72
CA ILE A 48 -1.77 -17.45 -20.26
C ILE A 48 -0.29 -17.29 -19.98
N SER A 49 0.51 -17.06 -21.01
CA SER A 49 1.92 -16.70 -20.85
C SER A 49 2.02 -15.18 -20.75
N LEU A 50 2.34 -14.66 -19.56
CA LEU A 50 2.39 -13.23 -19.32
C LEU A 50 3.60 -12.83 -18.47
N LYS A 51 4.35 -11.83 -18.95
CA LYS A 51 5.48 -11.21 -18.26
C LYS A 51 5.05 -9.90 -17.62
N ALA A 52 5.31 -9.77 -16.32
CA ALA A 52 5.16 -8.51 -15.61
C ALA A 52 6.34 -7.58 -15.92
N GLY A 53 6.07 -6.53 -16.70
CA GLY A 53 7.03 -5.48 -17.02
C GLY A 53 7.16 -4.43 -15.92
N ALA A 54 7.58 -3.22 -16.29
CA ALA A 54 7.71 -2.11 -15.35
C ALA A 54 6.33 -1.57 -14.95
N PHE A 55 6.16 -1.37 -13.64
CA PHE A 55 5.10 -0.57 -13.07
C PHE A 55 5.71 0.66 -12.41
N THR A 56 5.07 1.81 -12.57
CA THR A 56 5.39 3.02 -11.80
C THR A 56 4.26 3.33 -10.83
N VAL A 57 4.53 4.21 -9.86
CA VAL A 57 3.51 4.67 -8.91
C VAL A 57 3.44 6.20 -8.97
N THR A 58 2.23 6.72 -9.12
CA THR A 58 1.95 8.16 -9.09
C THR A 58 1.28 8.50 -7.78
N GLY A 59 1.95 9.24 -6.91
CA GLY A 59 1.40 9.67 -5.61
C GLY A 59 2.34 9.40 -4.45
N PRO A 60 1.87 9.61 -3.21
CA PRO A 60 2.74 9.67 -2.04
C PRO A 60 3.03 8.29 -1.39
N TYR A 61 2.77 7.18 -2.10
CA TYR A 61 2.62 5.85 -1.49
C TYR A 61 3.91 5.20 -0.96
N LYS A 62 5.07 5.40 -1.60
CA LYS A 62 6.37 4.83 -1.19
C LYS A 62 6.24 3.46 -0.48
N GLN A 63 6.54 3.36 0.81
CA GLN A 63 6.28 2.16 1.63
C GLN A 63 5.22 2.42 2.72
N GLU A 64 4.66 3.62 2.82
CA GLU A 64 3.70 3.94 3.88
C GLU A 64 2.31 3.50 3.43
N MET A 65 1.51 2.95 4.34
CA MET A 65 0.09 2.76 4.05
C MET A 65 -0.58 4.14 3.99
N VAL A 66 -1.36 4.36 2.94
CA VAL A 66 -2.03 5.64 2.69
C VAL A 66 -3.54 5.46 2.84
N TYR A 67 -4.14 6.35 3.61
CA TYR A 67 -5.56 6.39 3.89
C TYR A 67 -6.13 7.70 3.38
N ARG A 68 -7.23 7.63 2.65
CA ARG A 68 -8.03 8.76 2.24
C ARG A 68 -9.16 8.94 3.25
N SER A 69 -9.02 9.93 4.13
CA SER A 69 -10.04 10.33 5.11
C SER A 69 -11.17 11.12 4.48
N GLU A 70 -10.82 12.08 3.62
CA GLU A 70 -11.74 12.93 2.89
C GLU A 70 -11.43 12.96 1.39
N LYS A 71 -12.27 13.62 0.59
CA LYS A 71 -12.11 13.69 -0.86
C LYS A 71 -10.69 14.12 -1.29
N ASN A 72 -10.09 15.06 -0.56
CA ASN A 72 -8.80 15.66 -0.91
C ASN A 72 -7.72 15.47 0.16
N GLU A 73 -7.97 14.66 1.19
CA GLU A 73 -7.03 14.44 2.29
C GLU A 73 -6.43 13.03 2.21
N LEU A 74 -5.11 12.96 2.30
CA LEU A 74 -4.35 11.71 2.38
C LEU A 74 -3.53 11.70 3.66
N ILE A 75 -3.74 10.65 4.44
CA ILE A 75 -3.06 10.37 5.70
C ILE A 75 -2.07 9.23 5.43
N LYS A 76 -0.81 9.45 5.78
CA LYS A 76 0.21 8.40 5.79
C LYS A 76 0.25 7.78 7.17
N GLU A 77 0.19 6.47 7.24
CA GLU A 77 0.28 5.74 8.49
C GLU A 77 1.77 5.42 8.81
N PRO A 78 2.35 6.04 9.85
CA PRO A 78 3.77 5.85 10.15
C PRO A 78 4.10 4.49 10.76
N TYR A 79 3.15 3.84 11.45
CA TYR A 79 3.38 2.60 12.19
C TYR A 79 2.92 1.34 11.44
N SER A 80 2.26 1.50 10.30
CA SER A 80 1.85 0.40 9.42
C SER A 80 2.33 0.68 8.00
N ARG A 81 3.22 -0.19 7.51
CA ARG A 81 3.93 0.02 6.25
C ARG A 81 3.76 -1.17 5.34
N TRP A 82 3.83 -0.93 4.04
CA TRP A 82 4.08 -1.98 3.08
C TRP A 82 5.50 -2.50 3.22
N ALA A 83 5.69 -3.81 3.09
CA ALA A 83 7.00 -4.45 3.16
C ALA A 83 7.95 -3.89 2.10
N ILE A 84 7.45 -3.64 0.89
CA ILE A 84 8.14 -2.99 -0.22
C ILE A 84 7.18 -2.03 -0.94
N ALA A 85 7.69 -1.23 -1.87
CA ALA A 85 6.85 -0.25 -2.57
C ALA A 85 5.74 -0.92 -3.42
N PRO A 86 4.54 -0.32 -3.56
CA PRO A 86 3.40 -0.91 -4.26
C PRO A 86 3.66 -1.37 -5.69
N ASP A 87 4.44 -0.62 -6.46
CA ASP A 87 4.86 -0.99 -7.81
C ASP A 87 5.67 -2.28 -7.83
N VAL A 88 6.58 -2.45 -6.86
CA VAL A 88 7.40 -3.66 -6.70
C VAL A 88 6.55 -4.82 -6.21
N MET A 89 5.65 -4.60 -5.24
CA MET A 89 4.71 -5.62 -4.75
C MET A 89 3.84 -6.13 -5.89
N LEU A 90 3.21 -5.23 -6.65
CA LEU A 90 2.34 -5.58 -7.76
C LEU A 90 3.09 -6.38 -8.83
N ARG A 91 4.30 -5.92 -9.21
CA ARG A 91 5.12 -6.65 -10.19
C ARG A 91 5.49 -8.04 -9.69
N ARG A 92 5.86 -8.17 -8.42
CA ARG A 92 6.18 -9.47 -7.79
C ARG A 92 4.96 -10.38 -7.80
N TYR A 93 3.81 -9.88 -7.40
CA TYR A 93 2.55 -10.63 -7.39
C TYR A 93 2.22 -11.14 -8.79
N LEU A 94 2.21 -10.27 -9.80
CA LEU A 94 1.92 -10.69 -11.18
C LEU A 94 2.95 -11.69 -11.71
N LYS A 95 4.24 -11.50 -11.43
CA LYS A 95 5.27 -12.48 -11.81
C LYS A 95 5.01 -13.86 -11.22
N MET A 96 4.53 -13.92 -9.98
CA MET A 96 4.18 -15.18 -9.33
C MET A 96 2.87 -15.76 -9.88
N ALA A 97 1.86 -14.92 -10.13
CA ALA A 97 0.55 -15.34 -10.62
C ALA A 97 0.66 -16.03 -11.99
N PHE A 98 1.50 -15.51 -12.87
CA PHE A 98 1.65 -16.01 -14.24
C PHE A 98 2.89 -16.92 -14.43
N ALA A 99 3.51 -17.38 -13.33
CA ALA A 99 4.75 -18.16 -13.38
C ALA A 99 4.61 -19.48 -14.17
N ASP A 100 3.44 -20.13 -14.08
CA ASP A 100 3.14 -21.40 -14.74
C ASP A 100 2.46 -21.22 -16.12
N GLY A 101 2.49 -20.00 -16.66
CA GLY A 101 1.84 -19.62 -17.90
C GLY A 101 2.38 -20.37 -19.12
N LYS A 102 1.53 -21.16 -19.79
CA LYS A 102 1.86 -21.93 -21.01
C LYS A 102 1.06 -21.48 -22.23
N GLY A 103 0.64 -20.21 -22.25
CA GLY A 103 -0.09 -19.63 -23.38
C GLY A 103 0.72 -19.64 -24.67
N LYS A 104 0.04 -19.80 -25.82
CA LYS A 104 0.67 -19.81 -27.15
C LYS A 104 1.30 -18.47 -27.52
N VAL A 105 0.67 -17.37 -27.10
CA VAL A 105 1.16 -16.02 -27.25
C VAL A 105 1.70 -15.57 -25.90
N GLU A 106 2.91 -15.03 -25.91
CA GLU A 106 3.48 -14.37 -24.74
C GLU A 106 3.06 -12.90 -24.75
N TYR A 107 2.54 -12.43 -23.63
CA TYR A 107 2.15 -11.04 -23.42
C TYR A 107 3.07 -10.37 -22.42
N THR A 108 3.23 -9.06 -22.54
CA THR A 108 3.86 -8.22 -21.51
C THR A 108 2.84 -7.22 -21.00
N VAL A 109 2.73 -7.09 -19.67
CA VAL A 109 1.92 -6.05 -19.03
C VAL A 109 2.83 -5.00 -18.38
N THR A 110 2.54 -3.74 -18.65
CA THR A 110 3.20 -2.57 -18.01
C THR A 110 2.12 -1.60 -17.54
N GLY A 111 2.43 -0.73 -16.58
CA GLY A 111 1.43 0.26 -16.15
C GLY A 111 1.91 1.29 -15.14
N ASN A 112 0.96 2.13 -14.73
CA ASN A 112 1.13 3.15 -13.71
C ASN A 112 0.02 3.00 -12.66
N ILE A 113 0.41 2.83 -11.40
CA ILE A 113 -0.49 2.79 -10.27
C ILE A 113 -0.88 4.23 -9.93
N LEU A 114 -2.16 4.55 -10.10
CA LEU A 114 -2.72 5.86 -9.82
C LEU A 114 -3.28 5.95 -8.39
N ALA A 115 -3.77 4.84 -7.86
CA ALA A 115 -4.26 4.74 -6.48
C ALA A 115 -3.84 3.41 -5.85
N PHE A 116 -3.30 3.49 -4.64
CA PHE A 116 -2.96 2.35 -3.78
C PHE A 116 -3.20 2.75 -2.32
N GLU A 117 -4.47 2.87 -1.96
CA GLU A 117 -4.91 3.53 -0.73
C GLU A 117 -6.18 2.89 -0.16
N ALA A 118 -6.46 3.16 1.10
CA ALA A 118 -7.73 2.86 1.74
C ALA A 118 -8.65 4.08 1.69
N ASP A 119 -9.86 3.96 1.15
CA ASP A 119 -10.93 4.95 1.25
C ASP A 119 -11.68 4.72 2.56
N LEU A 120 -11.44 5.57 3.57
CA LEU A 120 -12.03 5.43 4.90
C LEU A 120 -13.53 5.75 4.91
N ALA A 121 -13.99 6.64 4.03
CA ALA A 121 -15.40 6.99 3.92
C ALA A 121 -16.22 5.80 3.36
N ARG A 122 -15.65 5.04 2.43
CA ARG A 122 -16.29 3.87 1.81
C ARG A 122 -15.93 2.55 2.46
N LYS A 123 -14.94 2.54 3.37
CA LYS A 123 -14.30 1.36 3.95
C LYS A 123 -13.85 0.38 2.87
N GLU A 124 -13.02 0.87 1.96
CA GLU A 124 -12.56 0.10 0.79
C GLU A 124 -11.06 0.24 0.58
N ALA A 125 -10.40 -0.86 0.25
CA ALA A 125 -9.11 -0.82 -0.44
C ALA A 125 -9.33 -0.44 -1.91
N VAL A 126 -8.58 0.52 -2.42
CA VAL A 126 -8.71 1.05 -3.78
C VAL A 126 -7.39 0.90 -4.53
N LEU A 127 -7.41 0.04 -5.55
CA LEU A 127 -6.34 -0.10 -6.53
C LEU A 127 -6.83 0.52 -7.85
N THR A 128 -6.19 1.59 -8.31
CA THR A 128 -6.43 2.13 -9.67
C THR A 128 -5.15 2.02 -10.47
N VAL A 129 -5.23 1.38 -11.63
CA VAL A 129 -4.08 1.12 -12.50
C VAL A 129 -4.44 1.49 -13.92
N GLU A 130 -3.58 2.30 -14.54
CA GLU A 130 -3.49 2.44 -15.99
C GLU A 130 -2.50 1.40 -16.50
N TYR A 131 -2.91 0.53 -17.41
CA TYR A 131 -2.05 -0.55 -17.91
C TYR A 131 -2.19 -0.75 -19.41
N ARG A 132 -1.13 -1.31 -19.99
CA ARG A 132 -1.06 -1.74 -21.37
C ARG A 132 -0.61 -3.19 -21.44
N ILE A 133 -1.25 -3.97 -22.31
CA ILE A 133 -0.85 -5.34 -22.66
C ILE A 133 -0.33 -5.32 -24.10
N THR A 134 0.88 -5.84 -24.31
CA THR A 134 1.48 -5.98 -25.64
C THR A 134 1.81 -7.45 -25.93
N PRO A 135 1.49 -7.97 -27.14
CA PRO A 135 1.92 -9.30 -27.54
C PRO A 135 3.40 -9.25 -27.93
N SER A 136 4.15 -10.32 -27.68
CA SER A 136 5.55 -10.40 -28.07
C SER A 136 5.74 -10.39 -29.60
N LEU A 137 4.79 -10.91 -30.38
CA LEU A 137 4.82 -10.90 -31.86
C LEU A 137 3.42 -10.90 -32.51
N PRO A 138 3.18 -10.14 -33.61
CA PRO A 138 4.09 -9.13 -34.15
C PRO A 138 4.12 -7.89 -33.24
N ALA A 139 5.34 -7.44 -32.94
CA ALA A 139 5.59 -6.32 -32.04
C ALA A 139 5.11 -5.01 -32.66
N ASN A 140 4.04 -4.41 -32.12
CA ASN A 140 3.80 -2.94 -32.03
C ASN A 140 2.32 -2.49 -32.03
N SER A 141 1.34 -3.37 -31.95
CA SER A 141 0.01 -2.94 -31.50
C SER A 141 -0.13 -3.18 -30.00
N ALA A 142 -0.42 -2.12 -29.25
CA ALA A 142 -1.00 -2.29 -27.92
C ALA A 142 -2.27 -3.14 -28.11
N TYR A 143 -2.29 -4.32 -27.50
CA TYR A 143 -3.45 -5.21 -27.57
C TYR A 143 -4.60 -4.60 -26.77
N VAL A 144 -4.24 -4.08 -25.59
CA VAL A 144 -5.15 -3.42 -24.65
C VAL A 144 -4.41 -2.26 -24.01
N GLU A 145 -5.09 -1.13 -23.88
CA GLU A 145 -4.68 0.01 -23.07
C GLU A 145 -5.91 0.52 -22.33
N LYS A 146 -5.85 0.52 -20.99
CA LYS A 146 -7.04 0.75 -20.15
C LYS A 146 -6.65 1.27 -18.78
N THR A 147 -7.54 2.07 -18.21
CA THR A 147 -7.55 2.40 -16.79
C THR A 147 -8.66 1.64 -16.09
N SER A 148 -8.31 0.88 -15.05
CA SER A 148 -9.24 0.08 -14.26
C SER A 148 -9.09 0.40 -12.77
N THR A 149 -10.21 0.42 -12.05
CA THR A 149 -10.26 0.57 -10.60
C THR A 149 -10.87 -0.67 -9.98
N PHE A 150 -10.15 -1.28 -9.04
CA PHE A 150 -10.55 -2.44 -8.27
C PHE A 150 -10.76 -2.01 -6.81
N ARG A 151 -11.90 -2.43 -6.24
CA ARG A 151 -12.32 -2.04 -4.90
C ARG A 151 -12.68 -3.29 -4.12
N LYS A 152 -12.16 -3.41 -2.90
CA LYS A 152 -12.55 -4.46 -1.96
C LYS A 152 -12.96 -3.82 -0.65
N LYS A 153 -14.08 -4.30 -0.08
CA LYS A 153 -14.52 -3.89 1.24
C LYS A 153 -13.48 -4.27 2.29
N MET A 154 -13.31 -3.39 3.25
CA MET A 154 -12.54 -3.62 4.47
C MET A 154 -13.54 -3.83 5.60
N ASP A 155 -13.39 -4.92 6.33
CA ASP A 155 -14.25 -5.21 7.48
C ASP A 155 -14.07 -4.16 8.58
N GLU A 156 -12.83 -3.68 8.74
CA GLU A 156 -12.43 -2.66 9.70
C GLU A 156 -11.42 -1.67 9.07
N SER A 157 -11.21 -0.51 9.70
CA SER A 157 -10.28 0.52 9.20
C SER A 157 -8.81 0.24 9.56
N GLU A 158 -8.50 -0.96 10.06
CA GLU A 158 -7.15 -1.34 10.49
C GLU A 158 -6.24 -1.72 9.32
N ALA A 159 -4.93 -1.61 9.54
CA ALA A 159 -3.91 -1.92 8.54
C ALA A 159 -3.95 -3.37 8.02
N GLU A 160 -4.28 -4.32 8.88
CA GLU A 160 -4.41 -5.73 8.49
C GLU A 160 -5.60 -5.95 7.55
N ALA A 161 -6.77 -5.38 7.89
CA ALA A 161 -7.95 -5.41 7.04
C ALA A 161 -7.68 -4.70 5.69
N PHE A 162 -6.95 -3.59 5.70
CA PHE A 162 -6.53 -2.91 4.47
C PHE A 162 -5.62 -3.81 3.61
N ALA A 163 -4.61 -4.45 4.20
CA ALA A 163 -3.71 -5.35 3.48
C ALA A 163 -4.46 -6.53 2.83
N GLY A 164 -5.36 -7.17 3.58
CA GLY A 164 -6.19 -8.26 3.08
C GLY A 164 -7.11 -7.83 1.93
N ALA A 165 -7.80 -6.69 2.08
CA ALA A 165 -8.65 -6.14 1.04
C ALA A 165 -7.84 -5.73 -0.21
N MET A 166 -6.67 -5.13 -0.04
CA MET A 166 -5.78 -4.76 -1.15
C MET A 166 -5.24 -5.99 -1.89
N ALA A 167 -4.88 -7.07 -1.17
CA ALA A 167 -4.53 -8.35 -1.80
C ALA A 167 -5.67 -8.88 -2.69
N GLY A 168 -6.92 -8.77 -2.22
CA GLY A 168 -8.10 -9.08 -3.03
C GLY A 168 -8.24 -8.19 -4.26
N ALA A 169 -8.00 -6.88 -4.14
CA ALA A 169 -8.07 -5.95 -5.26
C ALA A 169 -6.98 -6.24 -6.32
N VAL A 170 -5.77 -6.61 -5.89
CA VAL A 170 -4.68 -7.04 -6.78
C VAL A 170 -5.02 -8.38 -7.45
N SER A 171 -5.66 -9.31 -6.74
CA SER A 171 -6.14 -10.56 -7.35
C SER A 171 -7.16 -10.30 -8.46
N ASP A 172 -8.16 -9.45 -8.22
CA ASP A 172 -9.15 -9.06 -9.23
C ASP A 172 -8.47 -8.40 -10.45
N PHE A 173 -7.42 -7.60 -10.23
CA PHE A 173 -6.64 -7.02 -11.31
C PHE A 173 -5.91 -8.07 -12.14
N ALA A 174 -5.28 -9.06 -11.50
CA ALA A 174 -4.64 -10.17 -12.21
C ALA A 174 -5.65 -10.96 -13.06
N GLU A 175 -6.86 -11.20 -12.53
CA GLU A 175 -7.96 -11.83 -13.26
C GLU A 175 -8.45 -10.97 -14.43
N SER A 176 -8.54 -9.65 -14.27
CA SER A 176 -8.89 -8.74 -15.37
C SER A 176 -7.84 -8.74 -16.48
N ILE A 177 -6.55 -8.73 -16.14
CA ILE A 177 -5.47 -8.84 -17.14
C ILE A 177 -5.57 -10.16 -17.90
N ALA A 178 -5.80 -11.25 -17.18
CA ALA A 178 -5.96 -12.57 -17.76
C ALA A 178 -7.13 -12.62 -18.76
N ALA A 179 -8.27 -12.05 -18.39
CA ALA A 179 -9.43 -11.95 -19.27
C ALA A 179 -9.16 -11.07 -20.51
N ASP A 180 -8.47 -9.96 -20.33
CA ASP A 180 -8.14 -9.03 -21.42
C ASP A 180 -7.07 -9.58 -22.37
N ALA A 181 -6.21 -10.50 -21.93
CA ALA A 181 -5.22 -11.16 -22.79
C ALA A 181 -5.81 -12.23 -23.73
N ILE A 182 -7.03 -12.71 -23.47
CA ILE A 182 -7.68 -13.80 -24.24
C ILE A 182 -8.71 -13.27 -25.26
N LYS A 183 -9.29 -12.08 -25.04
CA LYS A 183 -10.27 -11.46 -25.95
C LYS A 183 -9.65 -11.16 -27.29
#